data_AF-A0A933ETP0-F1
#
_entry.id   AF-A0A933ETP0-F1
#
_cell.length_a   1.000
_cell.length_b   1.000
_cell.length_c   1.000
_cell.angle_alpha   90.00
_cell.angle_beta   90.00
_cell.angle_gamma   90.00
#
_symmetry.space_group_name_H-M   'P 1'
#
loop_
_entity.id
_entity.type
_entity.pdbx_description
1 polymer ?
#
loop_
_entity_poly.entity_id
_entity_poly.type
_entity_poly.pdbx_seq_one_letter_code
_entity_poly.pdbx_strand_id
1 'polypeptide(L)'
;MVKTVGVTNGRWGTMCRKCGCADFISQGREATLARAVAIIDELGVTVDNVQAFEDGERICGLIASRLAGAEEEEIRETADWVSGLHQYLWAERHRAYVGAACRVFDNLPAAGAPRDIITTFHQLEQLCRILGDEITFPPGQEALGDVICAVNHVHDDNQRHFAELRERYGLSGV
;
A
#
# COMPACT_ATOMS: atom_id res chain seq x y z
N MET A 1 -22.03 5.23 23.99
CA MET A 1 -21.91 4.69 22.61
C MET A 1 -21.39 5.81 21.72
N VAL A 2 -20.10 5.81 21.42
CA VAL A 2 -19.51 6.79 20.50
C VAL A 2 -19.90 6.37 19.09
N LYS A 3 -20.78 7.13 18.44
CA LYS A 3 -21.01 6.98 17.00
C LYS A 3 -19.74 7.47 16.31
N THR A 4 -18.91 6.54 15.83
CA THR A 4 -17.89 6.84 14.80
C THR A 4 -18.61 7.36 13.57
N VAL A 5 -18.67 8.68 13.44
CA VAL A 5 -19.10 9.35 12.22
C VAL A 5 -18.00 9.05 11.20
N GLY A 6 -18.30 8.19 10.23
CA GLY A 6 -17.41 7.99 9.09
C GLY A 6 -17.30 9.31 8.34
N VAL A 7 -16.12 9.92 8.37
CA VAL A 7 -15.83 11.08 7.54
C VAL A 7 -15.73 10.58 6.10
N THR A 8 -16.84 10.62 5.37
CA THR A 8 -16.87 10.37 3.94
C THR A 8 -16.56 11.68 3.23
N ASN A 9 -15.30 11.89 2.82
CA ASN A 9 -14.99 12.92 1.84
C ASN A 9 -15.44 12.39 0.47
N GLY A 10 -16.54 12.95 -0.04
CA GLY A 10 -17.37 12.45 -1.14
C GLY A 10 -16.73 12.34 -2.54
N ARG A 11 -15.42 12.17 -2.63
CA ARG A 11 -14.69 11.94 -3.87
C ARG A 11 -13.73 10.74 -3.80
N TRP A 12 -13.52 10.13 -2.62
CA TRP A 12 -12.47 9.13 -2.40
C TRP A 12 -12.98 8.00 -1.51
N GLY A 13 -12.57 6.76 -1.80
CA GLY A 13 -13.05 5.54 -1.14
C GLY A 13 -12.93 5.57 0.39
N THR A 14 -13.67 4.67 1.05
CA THR A 14 -13.74 4.58 2.52
C THR A 14 -12.34 4.47 3.13
N MET A 15 -11.99 5.41 4.04
CA MET A 15 -10.72 5.40 4.77
C MET A 15 -10.50 4.09 5.53
N CYS A 16 -9.27 3.55 5.45
CA CYS A 16 -8.91 2.30 6.10
C CYS A 16 -8.86 2.44 7.63
N ARG A 17 -9.73 1.73 8.35
CA ARG A 17 -9.74 1.75 9.82
C ARG A 17 -8.70 0.81 10.46
N LYS A 18 -8.06 -0.06 9.67
CA LYS A 18 -7.16 -1.11 10.19
C LYS A 18 -5.73 -0.61 10.43
N CYS A 19 -5.32 0.47 9.77
CA CYS A 19 -3.96 1.02 9.91
C CYS A 19 -3.83 2.08 11.02
N GLY A 20 -4.91 2.40 11.76
CA GLY A 20 -4.87 3.36 12.87
C GLY A 20 -4.72 4.84 12.50
N CYS A 21 -4.73 5.21 11.21
CA CYS A 21 -4.56 6.60 10.77
C CYS A 21 -5.65 7.56 11.30
N ALA A 22 -6.84 7.03 11.60
CA ALA A 22 -8.00 7.82 12.03
C ALA A 22 -7.73 8.61 13.32
N ASP A 23 -6.96 8.06 14.26
CA ASP A 23 -6.68 8.71 15.54
C ASP A 23 -5.90 10.01 15.34
N PHE A 24 -4.89 10.00 14.47
CA PHE A 24 -4.07 11.17 14.15
C PHE A 24 -4.86 12.22 13.35
N ILE A 25 -5.64 11.76 12.37
CA ILE A 25 -6.48 12.64 11.53
C ILE A 25 -7.50 13.39 12.41
N SER A 26 -8.08 12.71 13.40
CA SER A 26 -9.05 13.32 14.32
C SER A 26 -8.46 14.42 15.22
N GLN A 27 -7.15 14.38 15.45
CA GLN A 27 -6.41 15.37 16.23
C GLN A 27 -6.00 16.60 15.40
N GLY A 28 -6.23 16.58 14.09
CA GLY A 28 -6.00 17.71 13.20
C GLY A 28 -4.71 17.64 12.38
N ARG A 29 -4.49 18.69 11.58
CA ARG A 29 -3.45 18.72 10.52
C ARG A 29 -2.03 18.61 11.08
N GLU A 30 -1.72 19.26 12.19
CA GLU A 30 -0.39 19.21 12.82
C GLU A 30 -0.05 17.80 13.32
N ALA A 31 -1.00 17.13 13.99
CA ALA A 31 -0.80 15.75 14.45
C ALA A 31 -0.66 14.77 13.29
N THR A 32 -1.43 15.00 12.21
CA THR A 32 -1.35 14.23 10.96
C THR A 32 0.04 14.37 10.32
N LEU A 33 0.54 15.61 10.20
CA LEU A 33 1.86 15.91 9.65
C LEU A 33 2.98 15.33 10.52
N ALA A 34 2.92 15.53 11.83
CA ALA A 34 3.91 15.00 12.76
C ALA A 34 4.01 13.47 12.67
N ARG A 35 2.87 12.77 12.55
CA ARG A 35 2.90 11.31 12.36
C ARG A 35 3.45 10.93 10.98
N ALA A 36 3.09 11.64 9.91
CA ALA A 36 3.63 11.36 8.58
C ALA A 36 5.17 11.49 8.56
N VAL A 37 5.72 12.57 9.11
CA VAL A 37 7.17 12.77 9.24
C VAL A 37 7.82 11.66 10.07
N ALA A 38 7.21 11.29 11.21
CA ALA A 38 7.74 10.20 12.03
C ALA A 38 7.78 8.86 11.29
N ILE A 39 6.80 8.56 10.42
CA ILE A 39 6.82 7.35 9.60
C ILE A 39 7.90 7.43 8.52
N ILE A 40 8.07 8.58 7.87
CA ILE A 40 9.12 8.79 6.88
C ILE A 40 10.48 8.48 7.49
N ASP A 41 10.75 8.98 8.69
CA ASP A 41 11.98 8.71 9.44
C ASP A 41 12.08 7.24 9.87
N GLU A 42 10.99 6.67 10.41
CA GLU A 42 10.91 5.28 10.90
C GLU A 42 11.23 4.26 9.80
N LEU A 43 10.69 4.47 8.60
CA LEU A 43 10.85 3.56 7.47
C LEU A 43 11.99 3.96 6.54
N GLY A 44 12.58 5.14 6.69
CA GLY A 44 13.58 5.68 5.76
C GLY A 44 13.01 5.94 4.37
N VAL A 45 11.78 6.47 4.28
CA VAL A 45 11.12 6.75 3.01
C VAL A 45 11.78 7.94 2.33
N THR A 46 12.08 7.80 1.05
CA THR A 46 12.64 8.84 0.19
C THR A 46 11.90 8.82 -1.14
N VAL A 47 11.97 9.93 -1.90
CA VAL A 47 11.34 10.01 -3.23
C VAL A 47 11.77 8.82 -4.11
N ASP A 48 13.04 8.41 -4.01
CA ASP A 48 13.62 7.34 -4.83
C ASP A 48 13.12 5.93 -4.46
N ASN A 49 12.59 5.72 -3.25
CA ASN A 49 12.19 4.40 -2.76
C ASN A 49 10.70 4.23 -2.45
N VAL A 50 9.89 5.31 -2.54
CA VAL A 50 8.42 5.26 -2.35
C VAL A 50 7.79 4.15 -3.19
N GLN A 51 8.19 4.02 -4.46
CA GLN A 51 7.65 2.99 -5.34
C GLN A 51 7.98 1.56 -4.88
N ALA A 52 9.11 1.35 -4.21
CA ALA A 52 9.47 0.02 -3.71
C ALA A 52 8.56 -0.41 -2.54
N PHE A 53 8.16 0.53 -1.67
CA PHE A 53 7.17 0.25 -0.63
C PHE A 53 5.80 -0.09 -1.20
N GLU A 54 5.32 0.71 -2.16
CA GLU A 54 4.06 0.47 -2.87
C GLU A 54 4.06 -0.85 -3.66
N ASP A 55 5.20 -1.23 -4.27
CA ASP A 55 5.34 -2.53 -4.91
C ASP A 55 5.11 -3.68 -3.92
N GLY A 56 5.57 -3.54 -2.68
CA GLY A 56 5.34 -4.48 -1.59
C GLY A 56 3.85 -4.65 -1.29
N GLU A 57 3.14 -3.53 -1.09
CA GLU A 57 1.68 -3.52 -0.90
C GLU A 57 0.95 -4.18 -2.07
N ARG A 58 1.31 -3.79 -3.31
CA ARG A 58 0.69 -4.27 -4.54
C ARG A 58 0.91 -5.77 -4.74
N ILE A 59 2.12 -6.29 -4.52
CA ILE A 59 2.40 -7.73 -4.62
C ILE A 59 1.63 -8.50 -3.53
N CYS A 60 1.59 -8.00 -2.29
CA CYS A 60 0.79 -8.61 -1.23
C CYS A 60 -0.71 -8.61 -1.56
N GLY A 61 -1.24 -7.55 -2.16
CA GLY A 61 -2.62 -7.47 -2.65
C GLY A 61 -2.91 -8.47 -3.77
N LEU A 62 -1.97 -8.68 -4.71
CA LEU A 62 -2.10 -9.70 -5.76
C LEU A 62 -2.07 -11.13 -5.21
N ILE A 63 -1.30 -11.38 -4.15
CA ILE A 63 -1.30 -12.65 -3.43
C ILE A 63 -2.66 -12.86 -2.75
N ALA A 64 -3.16 -11.86 -2.02
CA ALA A 64 -4.39 -11.96 -1.23
C ALA A 64 -5.67 -12.04 -2.09
N SER A 65 -5.76 -11.28 -3.18
CA SER A 65 -6.94 -11.25 -4.07
C SER A 65 -7.19 -12.59 -4.77
N ARG A 66 -6.17 -13.43 -4.94
CA ARG A 66 -6.32 -14.80 -5.43
C ARG A 66 -6.88 -15.79 -4.39
N LEU A 67 -7.00 -15.36 -3.14
CA LEU A 67 -7.53 -16.15 -2.02
C LEU A 67 -8.92 -15.65 -1.55
N ALA A 68 -9.44 -14.57 -2.14
CA ALA A 68 -10.69 -13.94 -1.71
C ALA A 68 -11.87 -14.35 -2.62
N GLY A 69 -12.90 -14.93 -1.99
CA GLY A 69 -14.02 -15.62 -2.64
C GLY A 69 -15.16 -14.73 -3.12
N ALA A 70 -15.92 -15.28 -4.07
CA ALA A 70 -17.18 -14.74 -4.56
C ALA A 70 -18.29 -14.85 -3.50
N GLU A 71 -19.18 -13.85 -3.46
CA GLU A 71 -20.33 -13.76 -2.55
C GLU A 71 -21.44 -14.79 -2.88
N GLU A 72 -21.40 -15.44 -4.04
CA GLU A 72 -22.33 -16.51 -4.44
C GLU A 72 -21.66 -17.89 -4.32
N GLU A 73 -22.26 -18.75 -3.49
CA GLU A 73 -21.72 -20.06 -3.12
C GLU A 73 -21.42 -20.96 -4.33
N GLU A 74 -22.30 -20.98 -5.33
CA GLU A 74 -22.17 -21.80 -6.55
C GLU A 74 -21.07 -21.29 -7.50
N ILE A 75 -20.93 -19.95 -7.62
CA ILE A 75 -19.84 -19.32 -8.39
C ILE A 75 -18.50 -19.55 -7.68
N ARG A 76 -18.48 -19.49 -6.34
CA ARG A 76 -17.29 -19.77 -5.54
C ARG A 76 -16.86 -21.23 -5.69
N GLU A 77 -17.77 -22.20 -5.57
CA GLU A 77 -17.47 -23.62 -5.75
C GLU A 77 -16.95 -23.92 -7.16
N THR A 78 -17.55 -23.30 -8.18
CA THR A 78 -17.10 -23.43 -9.57
C THR A 78 -15.72 -22.79 -9.77
N ALA A 79 -15.48 -21.61 -9.19
CA ALA A 79 -14.19 -20.93 -9.25
C ALA A 79 -13.09 -21.72 -8.52
N ASP A 80 -13.40 -22.30 -7.36
CA ASP A 80 -12.49 -23.15 -6.58
C ASP A 80 -12.18 -24.46 -7.32
N TRP A 81 -13.18 -25.09 -7.96
CA TRP A 81 -12.99 -26.26 -8.80
C TRP A 81 -12.11 -25.95 -10.02
N VAL A 82 -12.40 -24.88 -10.77
CA VAL A 82 -11.58 -24.42 -11.91
C VAL A 82 -10.17 -24.02 -11.46
N SER A 83 -10.02 -23.40 -10.29
CA SER A 83 -8.73 -23.07 -9.70
C SER A 83 -7.94 -24.34 -9.38
N GLY A 84 -8.59 -25.36 -8.81
CA GLY A 84 -8.03 -26.69 -8.54
C GLY A 84 -7.55 -27.41 -9.80
N LEU A 85 -8.23 -27.27 -10.94
CA LEU A 85 -7.77 -27.83 -12.22
C LEU A 85 -6.44 -27.21 -12.71
N HIS A 86 -6.13 -25.99 -12.28
CA HIS A 86 -4.95 -25.23 -12.69
C HIS A 86 -3.93 -25.06 -11.55
N GLN A 87 -4.09 -25.77 -10.43
CA GLN A 87 -3.31 -25.59 -9.20
C GLN A 87 -1.79 -25.64 -9.41
N TYR A 88 -1.32 -26.44 -10.38
CA TYR A 88 0.10 -26.53 -10.74
C TYR A 88 0.63 -25.25 -11.42
N LEU A 89 -0.16 -24.63 -12.32
CA LEU A 89 0.17 -23.33 -12.94
C LEU A 89 0.13 -22.22 -11.89
N TRP A 90 -0.81 -22.29 -10.95
CA TRP A 90 -0.91 -21.34 -9.85
C TRP A 90 0.22 -21.47 -8.82
N ALA A 91 0.74 -22.68 -8.59
CA ALA A 91 1.84 -22.89 -7.65
C ALA A 91 3.14 -22.21 -8.12
N GLU A 92 3.47 -22.33 -9.42
CA GLU A 92 4.62 -21.64 -10.01
C GLU A 92 4.43 -20.12 -10.04
N ARG A 93 3.24 -19.66 -10.45
CA ARG A 93 2.81 -18.25 -10.35
C ARG A 93 3.02 -17.72 -8.94
N HIS A 94 2.43 -18.37 -7.95
CA HIS A 94 2.44 -17.92 -6.57
C HIS A 94 3.86 -17.91 -5.98
N ARG A 95 4.69 -18.90 -6.32
CA ARG A 95 6.11 -18.91 -5.95
C ARG A 95 6.85 -17.70 -6.53
N ALA A 96 6.57 -17.30 -7.76
CA ALA A 96 7.18 -16.11 -8.36
C ALA A 96 6.78 -14.83 -7.63
N TYR A 97 5.50 -14.66 -7.28
CA TYR A 97 5.02 -13.51 -6.48
C TYR A 97 5.61 -13.49 -5.06
N VAL A 98 5.66 -14.64 -4.37
CA VAL A 98 6.28 -14.75 -3.04
C VAL A 98 7.77 -14.42 -3.12
N GLY A 99 8.48 -14.94 -4.13
CA GLY A 99 9.89 -14.60 -4.36
C GLY A 99 10.11 -13.12 -4.67
N ALA A 100 9.20 -12.48 -5.42
CA ALA A 100 9.24 -11.04 -5.67
C ALA A 100 9.01 -10.26 -4.37
N ALA A 101 8.03 -10.64 -3.56
CA ALA A 101 7.77 -10.02 -2.26
C ALA A 101 9.01 -10.07 -1.35
N CYS A 102 9.65 -11.24 -1.22
CA CYS A 102 10.90 -11.37 -0.46
C CYS A 102 11.98 -10.40 -0.97
N ARG A 103 12.21 -10.34 -2.29
CA ARG A 103 13.18 -9.40 -2.87
C ARG A 103 12.84 -7.94 -2.59
N VAL A 104 11.55 -7.57 -2.58
CA VAL A 104 11.16 -6.19 -2.21
C VAL A 104 11.56 -5.92 -0.77
N PHE A 105 11.10 -6.75 0.18
CA PHE A 105 11.35 -6.51 1.60
C PHE A 105 12.83 -6.57 1.97
N ASP A 106 13.62 -7.43 1.33
CA ASP A 106 15.06 -7.53 1.56
C ASP A 106 15.81 -6.26 1.16
N ASN A 107 15.24 -5.43 0.28
CA ASN A 107 15.86 -4.20 -0.24
C ASN A 107 15.24 -2.91 0.32
N LEU A 108 14.21 -2.99 1.17
CA LEU A 108 13.66 -1.80 1.82
C LEU A 108 14.65 -1.30 2.89
N PRO A 109 14.77 0.04 3.08
CA PRO A 109 15.65 0.62 4.10
C PRO A 109 15.11 0.46 5.53
N ALA A 110 13.99 -0.25 5.72
CA ALA A 110 13.34 -0.47 7.01
C ALA A 110 13.62 -1.87 7.54
N ALA A 111 14.04 -1.96 8.81
CA ALA A 111 14.12 -3.23 9.53
C ALA A 111 12.79 -3.53 10.22
N GLY A 112 12.25 -4.73 10.05
CA GLY A 112 11.01 -5.12 10.71
C GLY A 112 10.29 -6.27 10.01
N ALA A 113 9.16 -6.70 10.56
CA ALA A 113 8.31 -7.68 9.89
C ALA A 113 7.64 -7.02 8.66
N PRO A 114 7.57 -7.70 7.50
CA PRO A 114 6.92 -7.17 6.30
C PRO A 114 5.50 -6.62 6.52
N ARG A 115 4.74 -7.28 7.40
CA ARG A 115 3.39 -6.85 7.78
C ARG A 115 3.38 -5.47 8.44
N ASP A 116 4.32 -5.23 9.35
CA ASP A 116 4.37 -3.98 10.11
C ASP A 116 4.84 -2.86 9.18
N ILE A 117 5.85 -3.12 8.35
CA ILE A 117 6.35 -2.18 7.33
C ILE A 117 5.23 -1.73 6.39
N ILE A 118 4.49 -2.68 5.79
CA ILE A 118 3.36 -2.35 4.91
C ILE A 118 2.27 -1.59 5.68
N THR A 119 1.92 -2.03 6.89
CA THR A 119 0.84 -1.38 7.65
C THR A 119 1.19 0.08 7.96
N THR A 120 2.45 0.33 8.32
CA THR A 120 2.97 1.67 8.59
C THR A 120 3.07 2.50 7.31
N PHE A 121 3.50 1.92 6.18
CA PHE A 121 3.52 2.63 4.88
C PHE A 121 2.10 2.97 4.40
N HIS A 122 1.16 2.03 4.45
CA HIS A 122 -0.25 2.31 4.16
C HIS A 122 -0.79 3.43 5.07
N GLN A 123 -0.41 3.46 6.35
CA GLN A 123 -0.79 4.57 7.23
C GLN A 123 -0.26 5.90 6.68
N LEU A 124 1.00 5.97 6.25
CA LEU A 124 1.58 7.16 5.61
C LEU A 124 0.79 7.61 4.38
N GLU A 125 0.42 6.70 3.48
CA GLU A 125 -0.40 7.03 2.29
C GLU A 125 -1.71 7.74 2.66
N GLN A 126 -2.41 7.24 3.69
CA GLN A 126 -3.67 7.82 4.15
C GLN A 126 -3.46 9.21 4.76
N LEU A 127 -2.35 9.41 5.49
CA LEU A 127 -2.00 10.70 6.08
C LEU A 127 -1.63 11.71 4.99
N CYS A 128 -0.75 11.35 4.05
CA CYS A 128 -0.35 12.18 2.91
C CYS A 128 -1.54 12.62 2.07
N ARG A 129 -2.52 11.72 1.84
CA ARG A 129 -3.76 12.04 1.14
C ARG A 129 -4.62 13.12 1.82
N ILE A 130 -4.62 13.15 3.15
CA ILE A 130 -5.33 14.17 3.92
C ILE A 130 -4.55 15.49 3.95
N LEU A 131 -3.22 15.40 3.97
CA LEU A 131 -2.39 16.58 3.98
C LEU A 131 -2.38 17.32 2.63
N GLY A 132 -2.44 16.56 1.52
CA GLY A 132 -2.44 17.08 0.16
C GLY A 132 -1.11 17.75 -0.24
N ASP A 133 -1.09 18.34 -1.42
CA ASP A 133 0.14 18.85 -2.05
C ASP A 133 0.56 20.24 -1.54
N GLU A 134 -0.35 20.94 -0.88
CA GLU A 134 -0.16 22.34 -0.44
C GLU A 134 0.53 22.47 0.94
N ILE A 135 1.23 21.44 1.41
CA ILE A 135 1.97 21.54 2.68
C ILE A 135 3.19 22.44 2.47
N THR A 136 3.28 23.51 3.28
CA THR A 136 4.49 24.34 3.34
C THR A 136 5.39 23.83 4.45
N PHE A 137 6.62 23.47 4.09
CA PHE A 137 7.66 23.09 5.06
C PHE A 137 8.54 24.30 5.42
N PRO A 138 9.11 24.33 6.64
CA PRO A 138 10.15 25.28 6.99
C PRO A 138 11.40 25.13 6.07
N PRO A 139 12.19 26.19 5.88
CA PRO A 139 13.46 26.09 5.15
C PRO A 139 14.36 24.99 5.73
N GLY A 140 14.95 24.17 4.85
CA GLY A 140 15.78 23.01 5.22
C GLY A 140 15.00 21.69 5.43
N GLN A 141 13.68 21.69 5.21
CA GLN A 141 12.83 20.50 5.25
C GLN A 141 12.10 20.24 3.92
N GLU A 142 12.56 20.84 2.83
CA GLU A 142 11.93 20.76 1.51
C GLU A 142 11.81 19.30 1.04
N ALA A 143 12.82 18.47 1.33
CA ALA A 143 12.82 17.05 0.99
C ALA A 143 11.65 16.27 1.62
N LEU A 144 11.15 16.67 2.81
CA LEU A 144 9.98 16.04 3.42
C LEU A 144 8.71 16.34 2.63
N GLY A 145 8.61 17.56 2.07
CA GLY A 145 7.51 17.94 1.18
C GLY A 145 7.49 17.11 -0.08
N ASP A 146 8.65 16.90 -0.69
CA ASP A 146 8.78 16.08 -1.90
C ASP A 146 8.40 14.62 -1.63
N VAL A 147 8.80 14.05 -0.48
CA VAL A 147 8.40 12.68 -0.10
C VAL A 147 6.89 12.57 0.10
N ILE A 148 6.27 13.52 0.83
CA ILE A 148 4.82 13.49 1.04
C ILE A 148 4.06 13.61 -0.29
N CYS A 149 4.52 14.50 -1.18
CA CYS A 149 3.97 14.64 -2.51
C CYS A 149 4.10 13.32 -3.30
N ALA A 150 5.28 12.72 -3.35
CA ALA A 150 5.51 11.45 -4.01
C ALA A 150 4.61 10.32 -3.48
N VAL A 151 4.43 10.23 -2.15
CA VAL A 151 3.52 9.25 -1.54
C VAL A 151 2.07 9.54 -1.87
N ASN A 152 1.64 10.82 -1.84
CA ASN A 152 0.26 11.19 -2.18
C ASN A 152 -0.14 10.75 -3.60
N HIS A 153 0.82 10.79 -4.51
CA HIS A 153 0.66 10.45 -5.92
C HIS A 153 1.12 9.04 -6.31
N VAL A 154 1.47 8.18 -5.35
CA VAL A 154 2.03 6.85 -5.66
C VAL A 154 1.03 5.93 -6.40
N HIS A 155 -0.26 6.26 -6.33
CA HIS A 155 -1.34 5.55 -7.04
C HIS A 155 -1.78 6.23 -8.34
N ASP A 156 -1.17 7.37 -8.70
CA ASP A 156 -1.45 8.04 -9.97
C ASP A 156 -0.90 7.18 -11.11
N ASP A 157 -1.77 6.74 -12.01
CA ASP A 157 -1.44 5.79 -13.09
C ASP A 157 -1.08 4.37 -12.61
N ASN A 158 -1.95 3.82 -11.75
CA ASN A 158 -1.88 2.42 -11.31
C ASN A 158 -1.68 1.41 -12.45
N GLN A 159 -2.24 1.64 -13.65
CA GLN A 159 -2.08 0.72 -14.78
C GLN A 159 -0.61 0.64 -15.23
N ARG A 160 0.05 1.78 -15.39
CA ARG A 160 1.48 1.84 -15.68
C ARG A 160 2.30 1.19 -14.57
N HIS A 161 2.02 1.51 -13.31
CA HIS A 161 2.76 0.93 -12.17
C HIS A 161 2.64 -0.60 -12.11
N PHE A 162 1.47 -1.16 -12.44
CA PHE A 162 1.32 -2.62 -12.56
C PHE A 162 2.16 -3.23 -13.69
N ALA A 163 2.29 -2.54 -14.83
CA ALA A 163 3.11 -3.00 -15.93
C ALA A 163 4.60 -2.99 -15.55
N GLU A 164 5.07 -1.89 -14.97
CA GLU A 164 6.45 -1.71 -14.50
C GLU A 164 6.81 -2.71 -13.40
N LEU A 165 5.92 -2.95 -12.43
CA LEU A 165 6.10 -3.96 -11.40
C LEU A 165 6.30 -5.36 -12.02
N ARG A 166 5.50 -5.70 -13.03
CA ARG A 166 5.63 -7.00 -13.71
C ARG A 166 6.94 -7.12 -14.45
N GLU A 167 7.38 -6.07 -15.13
CA GLU A 167 8.66 -6.04 -15.82
C GLU A 167 9.83 -6.17 -14.83
N ARG A 168 9.84 -5.32 -13.78
CA ARG A 168 10.91 -5.26 -12.76
C ARG A 168 11.15 -6.59 -12.06
N TYR A 169 10.09 -7.33 -11.77
CA TYR A 169 10.18 -8.61 -11.06
C TYR A 169 9.97 -9.84 -11.93
N GLY A 170 9.87 -9.68 -13.26
CA GLY A 170 9.69 -10.79 -14.20
C GLY A 170 8.38 -11.56 -14.01
N LEU A 171 7.29 -10.86 -13.70
CA LEU A 171 5.96 -11.43 -13.42
C LEU A 171 5.09 -11.56 -14.69
N SER A 172 5.69 -11.48 -15.88
CA SER A 172 5.05 -11.61 -17.19
C SER A 172 4.82 -13.06 -17.61
N GLY A 173 3.72 -13.36 -18.31
CA GLY A 173 3.41 -14.72 -18.81
C GLY A 173 3.03 -15.74 -17.72
N VAL A 174 2.94 -15.24 -16.49
CA VAL A 174 2.34 -15.75 -15.26
C VAL A 174 0.84 -15.85 -15.34
#